data_AF-A0AAJ2LY62-F1
#
_entry.id   AF-A0AAJ2LY62-F1
#
_cell.length_a   1.000
_cell.length_b   1.000
_cell.length_c   1.000
_cell.angle_alpha   90.00
_cell.angle_beta   90.00
_cell.angle_gamma   90.00
#
_symmetry.space_group_name_H-M   'P 1'
#
loop_
_entity.id
_entity.type
_entity.pdbx_description
1 polymer ?
#
loop_
_entity_poly.entity_id
_entity_poly.type
_entity_poly.pdbx_seq_one_letter_code
_entity_poly.pdbx_strand_id
1 'polypeptide(L)' 'MSLDAGSNTVRNANSGSARGIVAQGPLSVTAGALVNRGNVSSNGDISLKTTGLDNDAGVIGANGKLT' A
#
# COMPACT_ATOMS: atom_id res chain seq x y z
N MET A 1 3.03 9.07 -6.16
CA MET A 1 2.22 8.03 -6.85
C MET A 1 0.83 8.03 -6.24
N SER A 2 -0.22 7.89 -7.06
CA SER A 2 -1.59 7.71 -6.58
C SER A 2 -2.17 6.43 -7.18
N LEU A 3 -2.76 5.59 -6.34
CA LEU A 3 -3.52 4.40 -6.73
C LEU A 3 -4.95 4.57 -6.20
N ASP A 4 -5.88 4.89 -7.09
CA ASP A 4 -7.28 5.04 -6.75
C ASP A 4 -8.10 3.90 -7.38
N ALA A 5 -8.59 3.02 -6.53
CA ALA A 5 -9.49 1.92 -6.88
C ALA A 5 -10.94 2.18 -6.42
N GLY A 6 -11.24 3.37 -5.89
CA GLY A 6 -12.55 3.70 -5.32
C GLY A 6 -12.97 2.71 -4.23
N SER A 7 -14.12 2.07 -4.39
CA SER A 7 -14.63 1.05 -3.46
C SER A 7 -14.15 -0.37 -3.75
N ASN A 8 -13.29 -0.57 -4.75
CA ASN A 8 -12.79 -1.90 -5.12
C ASN A 8 -11.65 -2.38 -4.20
N THR A 9 -11.37 -3.67 -4.26
CA THR A 9 -10.22 -4.27 -3.58
C THR A 9 -8.96 -4.14 -4.42
N VAL A 10 -7.90 -3.56 -3.85
CA VAL A 10 -6.53 -3.70 -4.36
C VAL A 10 -5.92 -4.94 -3.73
N ARG A 11 -5.54 -5.92 -4.55
CA ARG A 11 -4.94 -7.18 -4.08
C ARG A 11 -3.51 -7.32 -4.56
N ASN A 12 -2.55 -7.10 -3.66
CA ASN A 12 -1.13 -7.37 -3.84
C ASN A 12 -0.68 -8.55 -2.96
N ALA A 13 -1.24 -9.74 -3.19
CA ALA A 13 -0.99 -10.92 -2.35
C ALA A 13 0.14 -11.84 -2.85
N ASN A 14 0.61 -11.65 -4.08
CA ASN A 14 1.51 -12.60 -4.76
C ASN A 14 2.80 -11.95 -5.31
N SER A 15 3.22 -10.79 -4.77
CA SER A 15 4.44 -10.11 -5.22
C SER A 15 5.73 -10.69 -4.65
N GLY A 16 5.64 -11.57 -3.65
CA GLY A 16 6.78 -12.02 -2.85
C GLY A 16 7.26 -10.96 -1.84
N SER A 17 8.12 -11.37 -0.91
CA SER A 17 8.56 -10.56 0.24
C SER A 17 9.48 -9.37 -0.10
N ALA A 18 10.10 -9.39 -1.28
CA ALA A 18 11.03 -8.34 -1.72
C ALA A 18 10.41 -7.30 -2.66
N ARG A 19 9.16 -7.49 -3.10
CA ARG A 19 8.48 -6.61 -4.08
C ARG A 19 7.10 -6.21 -3.56
N GLY A 20 6.45 -5.29 -4.26
CA GLY A 20 5.09 -4.90 -3.99
C GLY A 20 4.79 -3.51 -4.54
N ILE A 21 4.05 -2.72 -3.77
CA ILE A 21 3.67 -1.35 -4.14
C ILE A 21 4.79 -0.42 -3.66
N VAL A 22 5.56 0.13 -4.60
CA VAL A 22 6.74 0.95 -4.28
C VAL A 22 6.65 2.31 -4.96
N ALA A 23 6.84 3.38 -4.19
CA ALA A 23 6.90 4.75 -4.69
C ALA A 23 8.22 5.43 -4.33
N GLN A 24 8.82 6.13 -5.30
CA GLN A 24 10.07 6.90 -5.08
C GLN A 24 9.84 8.24 -4.34
N GLY A 25 8.57 8.63 -4.15
CA GLY A 25 8.12 9.78 -3.38
C GLY A 25 6.76 9.45 -2.75
N PRO A 26 5.95 10.42 -2.32
CA PRO A 26 4.70 10.13 -1.60
C PRO A 26 3.77 9.14 -2.31
N LEU A 27 3.14 8.24 -1.55
CA LEU A 27 2.19 7.24 -2.01
C LEU A 27 0.81 7.51 -1.41
N SER A 28 -0.22 7.63 -2.23
CA SER A 28 -1.61 7.64 -1.79
C SER A 28 -2.34 6.44 -2.38
N VAL A 29 -3.05 5.68 -1.53
CA VAL A 29 -3.90 4.56 -1.94
C VAL A 29 -5.32 4.84 -1.46
N THR A 30 -6.27 4.88 -2.38
CA THR A 30 -7.71 4.91 -2.08
C THR A 30 -8.32 3.61 -2.58
N ALA A 31 -8.92 2.82 -1.68
CA ALA A 31 -9.52 1.54 -2.04
C ALA A 31 -10.65 1.16 -1.07
N GLY A 32 -11.56 0.29 -1.48
CA GLY A 32 -12.48 -0.35 -0.55
C GLY A 32 -11.70 -1.23 0.42
N ALA A 33 -10.82 -2.07 -0.10
CA ALA A 33 -9.89 -2.84 0.71
C ALA A 33 -8.50 -2.89 0.08
N LEU A 34 -7.45 -2.94 0.91
CA LEU A 34 -6.10 -3.26 0.50
C LEU A 34 -5.70 -4.60 1.13
N VAL A 35 -5.54 -5.62 0.31
CA VAL A 35 -5.03 -6.94 0.72
C VAL A 35 -3.63 -7.09 0.18
N ASN A 36 -2.64 -7.09 1.06
CA ASN A 36 -1.23 -7.07 0.73
C ASN A 36 -0.47 -8.17 1.49
N ARG A 37 0.43 -8.87 0.79
CA ARG A 37 1.39 -9.80 1.39
C ARG A 37 2.85 -9.56 0.96
N GLY A 38 3.11 -8.47 0.25
CA GLY A 38 4.44 -7.98 -0.10
C GLY A 38 4.79 -6.70 0.64
N ASN A 39 5.65 -5.85 0.05
CA ASN A 39 5.97 -4.55 0.64
C ASN A 39 5.08 -3.44 0.07
N VAL A 40 4.62 -2.54 0.93
CA VAL A 40 4.12 -1.21 0.54
C VAL A 40 5.12 -0.19 1.05
N SER A 41 5.91 0.41 0.17
CA SER A 41 6.98 1.32 0.56
C SER A 41 7.00 2.63 -0.21
N SER A 42 7.40 3.69 0.49
CA SER A 42 7.52 5.04 -0.04
C SER A 42 8.75 5.73 0.54
N ASN A 43 9.53 6.39 -0.32
CA ASN A 43 10.58 7.31 0.14
C ASN A 43 10.02 8.64 0.67
N GLY A 44 8.71 8.87 0.57
CA GLY A 44 8.00 9.99 1.19
C GLY A 44 6.89 9.49 2.11
N ASP A 45 5.82 10.28 2.23
CA ASP A 45 4.63 9.89 3.01
C ASP A 45 3.89 8.71 2.36
N ILE A 46 3.12 7.97 3.17
CA ILE A 46 2.12 7.01 2.73
C ILE A 46 0.77 7.43 3.34
N SER A 47 -0.25 7.56 2.50
CA SER A 47 -1.65 7.74 2.91
C SER A 47 -2.51 6.58 2.41
N LEU A 48 -3.10 5.80 3.32
CA LEU A 48 -3.95 4.65 3.01
C LEU A 48 -5.40 4.95 3.39
N LYS A 49 -6.18 5.44 2.42
CA LYS A 49 -7.62 5.62 2.58
C LYS A 49 -8.35 4.34 2.18
N THR A 50 -8.46 3.41 3.13
CA THR A 50 -9.12 2.11 2.90
C THR A 50 -10.15 1.80 3.96
N THR A 51 -11.21 1.07 3.61
CA THR A 51 -12.19 0.59 4.61
C THR A 51 -11.75 -0.71 5.28
N GLY A 52 -10.88 -1.47 4.62
CA GLY A 52 -10.20 -2.64 5.17
C GLY A 52 -8.75 -2.71 4.73
N LEU A 53 -7.86 -3.01 5.67
CA LEU A 53 -6.43 -3.20 5.43
C LEU A 53 -6.02 -4.56 5.99
N ASP A 54 -5.67 -5.49 5.10
CA ASP A 54 -5.04 -6.77 5.43
C ASP A 54 -3.61 -6.74 4.88
N ASN A 55 -2.63 -6.73 5.78
CA ASN A 55 -1.22 -6.70 5.44
C ASN A 55 -0.49 -7.93 6.03
N ASP A 56 -1.05 -9.11 5.82
CA ASP A 56 -0.50 -10.38 6.31
C ASP A 56 0.87 -10.70 5.66
N ALA A 57 1.88 -11.00 6.48
CA ALA A 57 3.28 -11.28 6.09
C ALA A 57 4.01 -10.18 5.27
N GLY A 58 3.37 -9.03 5.02
CA GLY A 58 3.94 -7.88 4.32
C GLY A 58 4.43 -6.78 5.27
N VAL A 59 5.12 -5.77 4.74
CA VAL A 59 5.54 -4.58 5.49
C VAL A 59 5.00 -3.31 4.84
N ILE A 60 4.46 -2.39 5.64
CA ILE A 60 4.13 -1.03 5.20
C ILE A 60 5.13 -0.08 5.84
N GLY A 61 5.93 0.60 5.02
CA GLY A 61 7.02 1.46 5.49
C GLY A 61 7.12 2.76 4.70
N ALA A 62 7.05 3.88 5.41
CA ALA A 62 7.27 5.21 4.86
C ALA A 62 8.57 5.79 5.46
N ASN A 63 9.37 6.48 4.64
CA ASN A 63 10.44 7.34 5.17
C ASN A 63 9.89 8.70 5.67
N GLY A 64 8.66 9.04 5.28
CA GLY A 64 7.89 10.14 5.83
C GLY A 64 6.83 9.66 6.83
N LYS A 65 5.66 10.31 6.81
CA LYS A 65 4.52 9.96 7.64
C LYS A 65 3.71 8.82 7.01
N LEU A 66 3.28 7.86 7.82
CA LEU A 66 2.27 6.86 7.45
C LEU A 66 0.94 7.24 8.11
N THR A 67 -0.12 7.40 7.32
CA THR A 67 -1.47 7.80 7.77
C THR A 67 -2.58 6.97 7.14
#